data_AF-A0A6B1AML3-F1
#
_entry.id   AF-A0A6B1AML3-F1
#
_cell.length_a   1.000
_cell.length_b   1.000
_cell.length_c   1.000
_cell.angle_alpha   90.00
_cell.angle_beta   90.00
_cell.angle_gamma   90.00
#
_symmetry.space_group_name_H-M   'P 1'
#
loop_
_entity.id
_entity.type
_entity.pdbx_description
1 polymer ?
#
loop_
_entity_poly.entity_id
_entity_poly.type
_entity_poly.pdbx_seq_one_letter_code
_entity_poly.pdbx_strand_id
1 'polypeptide(L)' 'MRTTLDLDPDVLMAAKELARRQRKTAGQIVSQLLRQALNQGSGVSEEPGSYGFRPFPSRGGVVTNTLIDELREDFGD' A
#
# COMPACT_ATOMS: atom_id res chain seq x y z
N MET A 1 13.27 0.49 3.13
CA MET A 1 14.02 1.60 2.50
C MET A 1 14.07 2.79 3.46
N ARG A 2 15.14 3.60 3.43
CA ARG A 2 15.25 4.86 4.19
C ARG A 2 14.90 5.99 3.22
N THR A 3 13.80 6.68 3.49
CA THR A 3 13.31 7.79 2.66
C THR A 3 13.06 8.99 3.56
N THR A 4 13.32 10.19 3.07
CA THR A 4 12.97 11.44 3.75
C THR A 4 11.64 11.92 3.19
N LEU A 5 10.68 12.22 4.07
CA LEU A 5 9.35 12.69 3.72
C LEU A 5 9.08 13.93 4.58
N ASP A 6 8.57 14.99 3.95
CA ASP A 6 8.04 16.14 4.68
C ASP A 6 6.63 15.79 5.19
N LEU A 7 6.41 15.98 6.49
CA LEU A 7 5.15 15.69 7.17
C LEU A 7 4.70 16.92 7.94
N ASP A 8 3.39 17.18 7.91
CA ASP A 8 2.83 18.24 8.73
C ASP A 8 3.07 17.96 10.23
N PRO A 9 3.32 19.01 11.05
CA PRO A 9 3.69 18.83 12.46
C PRO A 9 2.66 18.05 13.28
N ASP A 10 1.37 18.24 13.01
CA ASP A 10 0.25 17.57 13.65
C ASP A 10 0.18 16.08 13.28
N VAL A 11 0.39 15.74 12.01
CA VAL A 11 0.47 14.36 11.51
C VAL A 11 1.63 13.62 12.17
N LEU A 12 2.81 14.24 12.25
CA LEU A 12 3.97 13.65 12.92
C LEU A 12 3.71 13.39 14.41
N MET A 13 3.04 14.32 15.09
CA MET A 13 2.66 14.18 16.50
C MET A 13 1.67 13.02 16.69
N ALA A 14 0.64 12.94 15.86
CA ALA A 14 -0.34 11.84 15.89
C ALA A 14 0.33 10.48 15.64
N ALA A 15 1.24 10.40 14.66
CA ALA A 15 2.00 9.20 14.36
C ALA A 15 2.88 8.76 15.55
N LYS A 16 3.53 9.70 16.24
CA LYS A 16 4.34 9.40 17.44
C LYS A 16 3.50 8.87 18.60
N GLU A 17 2.34 9.46 18.85
CA GLU A 17 1.45 8.99 19.91
C GLU A 17 0.92 7.58 19.60
N LEU A 18 0.53 7.33 18.35
CA LEU A 18 0.08 6.00 17.92
C LEU A 18 1.21 4.96 17.99
N ALA A 19 2.43 5.35 17.61
CA ALA A 19 3.63 4.53 17.70
C ALA A 19 3.92 4.10 19.15
N ARG A 20 3.78 5.03 20.11
CA ARG A 20 3.92 4.76 21.54
C ARG A 20 2.90 3.73 22.02
N ARG A 21 1.63 3.89 21.64
CA ARG A 21 0.53 2.97 22.02
C ARG A 21 0.74 1.56 21.45
N GLN A 22 1.26 1.45 20.23
CA GLN A 22 1.45 0.17 19.54
C GLN A 22 2.85 -0.45 19.74
N ARG A 23 3.74 0.19 20.52
CA ARG A 23 5.16 -0.18 20.64
C ARG A 23 5.87 -0.37 19.29
N LYS A 24 5.60 0.53 18.35
CA LYS A 24 6.25 0.58 17.02
C LYS A 24 7.02 1.88 16.86
N THR A 25 7.84 2.00 15.82
CA THR A 25 8.45 3.29 15.47
C THR A 25 7.45 4.17 14.70
N ALA A 26 7.63 5.49 14.75
CA ALA A 26 6.81 6.42 13.98
C ALA A 26 6.86 6.11 12.47
N GLY A 27 8.03 5.75 11.94
CA GLY A 27 8.19 5.34 10.54
C GLY A 27 7.42 4.07 10.17
N GLN A 28 7.35 3.09 11.08
CA GLN A 28 6.54 1.88 10.87
C GLN A 28 5.03 2.20 10.83
N ILE A 29 4.56 3.06 11.74
CA ILE A 29 3.17 3.51 11.75
C ILE A 29 2.83 4.27 10.47
N VAL A 30 3.66 5.24 10.07
CA VAL A 30 3.47 6.01 8.84
C VAL A 30 3.47 5.09 7.62
N SER A 31 4.41 4.16 7.52
CA SER A 31 4.44 3.20 6.39
C SER A 31 3.20 2.30 6.35
N GLN A 32 2.71 1.84 7.50
CA GLN A 32 1.48 1.05 7.58
C GLN A 32 0.25 1.86 7.15
N LEU A 33 0.12 3.11 7.61
CA LEU A 33 -0.98 3.99 7.27
C LEU A 33 -0.97 4.35 5.78
N LEU A 34 0.20 4.68 5.22
CA LEU A 34 0.35 4.94 3.78
C LEU A 34 0.00 3.70 2.96
N ARG A 35 0.43 2.50 3.37
CA ARG A 35 0.06 1.25 2.69
C ARG A 35 -1.45 1.04 2.69
N GLN A 36 -2.10 1.25 3.84
CA GLN A 36 -3.54 1.14 3.93
C GLN A 36 -4.22 2.14 3.00
N ALA A 37 -3.85 3.43 3.06
CA ALA A 37 -4.42 4.48 2.23
C ALA A 37 -4.27 4.20 0.73
N LEU A 38 -3.08 3.77 0.28
CA LEU A 38 -2.82 3.42 -1.12
C LEU A 38 -3.59 2.17 -1.57
N ASN A 39 -3.89 1.23 -0.67
CA ASN A 39 -4.71 0.06 -0.98
C ASN A 39 -6.22 0.33 -0.94
N GLN A 40 -6.70 1.33 -0.17
CA GLN A 40 -8.15 1.59 -0.06
C GLN A 40 -8.74 2.13 -1.38
N GLY A 41 -7.94 2.76 -2.24
CA GLY A 41 -8.37 3.21 -3.58
C GLY A 41 -8.45 2.09 -4.63
N SER A 42 -7.87 0.92 -4.33
CA SER A 42 -7.77 -0.22 -5.25
C SER A 42 -8.82 -1.29 -4.99
N GLY A 43 -9.80 -1.01 -4.13
CA GLY A 43 -11.01 -1.80 -4.00
C GLY A 43 -11.84 -1.63 -5.26
N VAL A 44 -11.40 -2.21 -6.37
CA VAL A 44 -12.26 -2.45 -7.51
C VAL A 44 -13.30 -3.44 -6.97
N SER A 45 -14.48 -2.94 -6.62
CA SER A 45 -15.67 -3.77 -6.67
C SER A 45 -15.82 -4.15 -8.13
N GLU A 46 -15.11 -5.19 -8.55
CA GLU A 46 -15.28 -5.77 -9.87
C GLU A 46 -16.73 -6.26 -9.92
N GLU A 47 -17.57 -5.48 -10.59
CA GLU A 47 -18.72 -6.00 -11.32
C GLU A 47 -18.28 -7.31 -11.97
N PRO A 48 -19.02 -8.42 -11.83
CA PRO A 48 -18.60 -9.73 -12.32
C PRO A 48 -18.28 -9.61 -13.81
N GLY A 49 -16.98 -9.53 -14.11
CA GLY A 49 -16.51 -9.13 -15.41
C GLY A 49 -16.87 -10.19 -16.44
N SER A 50 -17.38 -9.73 -17.59
CA SER A 50 -17.66 -10.55 -18.78
C SER A 50 -16.36 -10.99 -19.48
N TYR A 51 -15.36 -11.45 -18.71
CA TYR A 51 -14.03 -11.80 -19.20
C TYR A 51 -13.84 -13.31 -19.41
N GLY A 52 -14.88 -14.12 -19.13
CA GLY A 52 -14.86 -15.58 -19.31
C GLY A 52 -14.10 -16.35 -18.21
N PHE A 53 -13.51 -15.66 -17.23
CA PHE A 53 -12.90 -16.25 -16.05
C PHE A 53 -13.20 -15.40 -14.81
N ARG A 54 -13.09 -16.01 -13.63
CA ARG A 54 -13.29 -15.31 -12.35
C ARG A 54 -11.95 -14.78 -11.85
N PRO A 55 -11.77 -13.45 -11.71
CA PRO A 55 -10.56 -12.89 -11.13
C PRO A 55 -10.33 -13.41 -9.71
N PHE A 56 -9.06 -13.50 -9.31
CA PHE A 56 -8.73 -13.81 -7.92
C PHE A 56 -9.09 -12.61 -7.03
N PRO A 57 -9.58 -12.85 -5.80
CA PRO A 57 -9.80 -11.77 -4.85
C PRO A 57 -8.48 -11.05 -4.55
N SER A 58 -8.57 -9.73 -4.33
CA SER A 58 -7.40 -8.94 -3.95
C SER A 58 -6.74 -9.51 -2.69
N ARG A 59 -5.42 -9.68 -2.74
CA ARG A 59 -4.61 -10.22 -1.63
C ARG A 59 -3.99 -9.13 -0.74
N GLY A 60 -4.38 -7.86 -0.93
CA GLY A 60 -3.95 -6.73 -0.09
C GLY A 60 -2.52 -6.23 -0.33
N GLY A 61 -1.87 -6.67 -1.40
CA GLY A 61 -0.59 -6.11 -1.86
C GLY A 61 -0.81 -4.79 -2.60
N VAL A 62 0.11 -3.83 -2.41
CA VAL A 62 0.13 -2.61 -3.24
C VAL A 62 0.71 -3.01 -4.59
N VAL A 63 -0.11 -2.92 -5.65
CA VAL A 63 0.33 -3.16 -7.03
C VAL A 63 0.66 -1.81 -7.66
N THR A 64 1.90 -1.66 -8.13
CA THR A 64 2.38 -0.46 -8.83
C THR A 64 2.71 -0.80 -10.28
N ASN A 65 2.68 0.18 -11.18
CA ASN A 65 3.12 -0.06 -12.57
C ASN A 65 4.58 -0.52 -12.62
N THR A 66 5.45 0.03 -11.77
CA THR A 66 6.84 -0.44 -11.66
C THR A 66 6.92 -1.93 -11.34
N LEU A 67 6.11 -2.44 -10.41
CA LEU A 67 6.05 -3.86 -10.11
C LEU A 67 5.58 -4.69 -11.32
N ILE A 68 4.60 -4.17 -12.07
CA ILE A 68 4.10 -4.84 -13.29
C ILE A 68 5.20 -4.91 -14.35
N ASP A 69 5.94 -3.82 -14.54
CA ASP A 69 7.02 -3.75 -15.52
C ASP A 69 8.19 -4.65 -15.12
N GLU A 70 8.60 -4.66 -13.83
CA GLU A 70 9.60 -5.61 -13.30
C GLU A 70 9.17 -7.07 -13.55
N LEU A 71 7.91 -7.43 -13.27
CA LEU A 71 7.41 -8.77 -13.53
C LEU A 71 7.36 -9.11 -15.03
N ARG A 72 7.08 -8.13 -15.89
CA ARG A 72 7.10 -8.33 -17.34
C ARG A 72 8.53 -8.57 -17.84
N GLU A 73 9.52 -7.90 -17.26
CA GLU A 73 10.93 -8.11 -17.58
C GLU A 73 11.43 -9.48 -17.07
N ASP A 74 11.08 -9.86 -15.85
CA ASP A 74 11.57 -11.09 -15.21
C ASP A 74 10.98 -12.39 -15.80
N PHE A 75 9.74 -12.33 -16.30
CA PHE A 75 8.96 -13.51 -16.72
C PHE A 75 8.40 -13.43 -18.16
N GLY A 76 8.76 -12.39 -18.92
CA GLY A 76 8.15 -12.07 -20.22
C GLY A 76 8.71 -12.76 -21.46
N ASP A 77 9.61 -13.73 -21.31
CA ASP A 77 10.12 -14.59 -22.41
C ASP A 77 9.45 -15.97 -22.43
#